data_AF-A0A2S7XTZ8-F1
#
_entry.id   AF-A0A2S7XTZ8-F1
#
_cell.length_a   1.000
_cell.length_b   1.000
_cell.length_c   1.000
_cell.angle_alpha   90.00
_cell.angle_beta   90.00
_cell.angle_gamma   90.00
#
_symmetry.space_group_name_H-M   'P 1'
#
loop_
_entity.id
_entity.type
_entity.pdbx_description
1 polymer ?
#
loop_
_entity_poly.entity_id
_entity_poly.type
_entity_poly.pdbx_seq_one_letter_code
_entity_poly.pdbx_strand_id
1 'polypeptide(L)'
;MSGKNRWLIEHHHIPVESLLVVTFTNKAATELKHRLEANLDTALNGLWIGTFHGLAHRLLRIHWQAAQLDKDFQILNAEDQRRLLKRVMNTMQIDDTTYPIKWVLSVINNAKENGLHPHQVEVGEDEKS
;
A
#
# COMPACT_ATOMS: atom_id res chain seq x y z
N MET A 1 -6.38 19.79 -13.77
CA MET A 1 -6.95 18.62 -13.08
C MET A 1 -7.41 18.87 -11.63
N SER A 2 -7.48 20.11 -11.08
CA SER A 2 -8.02 20.35 -9.71
C SER A 2 -9.47 20.87 -9.65
N GLY A 3 -10.09 21.19 -10.80
CA GLY A 3 -11.41 21.85 -10.82
C GLY A 3 -12.55 20.98 -10.26
N LYS A 4 -12.48 19.66 -10.42
CA LYS A 4 -13.54 18.75 -9.98
C LYS A 4 -13.65 18.66 -8.45
N ASN A 5 -12.53 18.53 -7.75
CA ASN A 5 -12.52 18.43 -6.29
C ASN A 5 -13.02 19.72 -5.63
N ARG A 6 -12.57 20.86 -6.15
CA ARG A 6 -13.02 22.18 -5.70
C ARG A 6 -14.53 22.36 -5.91
N TRP A 7 -15.02 22.03 -7.09
CA TRP A 7 -16.45 22.16 -7.41
C TRP A 7 -17.34 21.34 -6.46
N LEU A 8 -16.92 20.14 -6.08
CA LEU A 8 -17.63 19.31 -5.10
C LEU A 8 -17.70 19.98 -3.70
N ILE A 9 -16.64 20.66 -3.28
CA ILE A 9 -16.60 21.35 -1.97
C ILE A 9 -17.47 22.61 -2.01
N GLU A 10 -17.26 23.46 -3.01
CA GLU A 10 -17.89 24.78 -3.08
C GLU A 10 -19.38 24.71 -3.44
N HIS A 11 -19.75 23.87 -4.41
CA HIS A 11 -21.11 23.84 -4.96
C HIS A 11 -22.01 22.77 -4.35
N HIS A 12 -21.43 21.64 -3.93
CA HIS A 12 -22.19 20.56 -3.30
C HIS A 12 -22.05 20.53 -1.77
N HIS A 13 -21.29 21.48 -1.20
CA HIS A 13 -21.03 21.59 0.24
C HIS A 13 -20.57 20.26 0.86
N ILE A 14 -19.81 19.47 0.08
CA ILE A 14 -19.26 18.21 0.56
C ILE A 14 -18.17 18.52 1.58
N PRO A 15 -18.25 17.98 2.81
CA PRO A 15 -17.23 18.18 3.82
C PRO A 15 -15.87 17.65 3.34
N VAL A 16 -14.80 18.38 3.62
CA VAL A 16 -13.45 18.05 3.15
C VAL A 16 -12.97 16.68 3.63
N GLU A 17 -13.37 16.30 4.84
CA GLU A 17 -13.12 15.00 5.46
C GLU A 17 -13.77 13.82 4.72
N SER A 18 -14.77 14.08 3.87
CA SER A 18 -15.45 13.07 3.05
C SER A 18 -14.77 12.82 1.71
N LEU A 19 -13.69 13.55 1.38
CA LEU A 19 -12.97 13.42 0.13
C LEU A 19 -11.73 12.54 0.26
N LEU A 20 -11.65 11.55 -0.64
CA LEU A 20 -10.48 10.69 -0.84
C LEU A 20 -9.83 11.00 -2.19
N VAL A 21 -8.58 11.45 -2.18
CA VAL A 21 -7.81 11.81 -3.37
C VAL A 21 -6.55 10.95 -3.42
N VAL A 22 -6.53 9.99 -4.36
CA VAL A 22 -5.40 9.08 -4.56
C VAL A 22 -4.53 9.55 -5.73
N THR A 23 -3.21 9.58 -5.54
CA THR A 23 -2.23 9.89 -6.60
C THR A 23 -1.19 8.77 -6.74
N PHE A 24 -0.49 8.74 -7.87
CA PHE A 24 0.59 7.77 -8.10
C PHE A 24 1.89 8.12 -7.37
N THR A 25 2.14 9.41 -7.12
CA THR A 25 3.38 9.86 -6.46
C THR A 25 3.10 10.80 -5.30
N ASN A 26 3.99 10.80 -4.32
CA ASN A 26 3.94 11.73 -3.19
C ASN A 26 4.04 13.18 -3.68
N LYS A 27 4.91 13.45 -4.67
CA LYS A 27 5.03 14.78 -5.28
C LYS A 27 3.71 15.27 -5.86
N ALA A 28 2.97 14.41 -6.56
CA ALA A 28 1.66 14.76 -7.10
C ALA A 28 0.61 15.00 -6.00
N ALA A 29 0.64 14.22 -4.91
CA ALA A 29 -0.24 14.45 -3.76
C ALA A 29 0.05 15.81 -3.10
N THR A 30 1.32 16.12 -2.86
CA THR A 30 1.75 17.40 -2.27
C THR A 30 1.36 18.58 -3.14
N GLU A 31 1.64 18.50 -4.45
CA GLU A 31 1.29 19.55 -5.40
C GLU A 31 -0.23 19.78 -5.47
N LEU A 32 -1.03 18.71 -5.51
CA LEU A 32 -2.48 18.81 -5.56
C LEU A 32 -3.03 19.39 -4.24
N LYS A 33 -2.46 19.01 -3.09
CA LYS A 33 -2.79 19.57 -1.79
C LYS A 33 -2.53 21.08 -1.76
N HIS A 34 -1.32 21.52 -2.11
CA HIS A 34 -0.97 22.95 -2.14
C HIS A 34 -1.89 23.74 -3.07
N ARG A 35 -2.27 23.17 -4.22
CA ARG A 35 -3.23 23.82 -5.14
C ARG A 35 -4.61 23.96 -4.51
N LEU A 36 -5.10 22.96 -3.78
CA LEU A 36 -6.38 23.07 -3.08
C LEU A 36 -6.30 24.12 -1.95
N GLU A 37 -5.22 24.15 -1.18
CA GLU A 37 -5.01 25.14 -0.10
C GLU A 37 -4.98 26.57 -0.64
N ALA A 38 -4.35 26.78 -1.79
CA ALA A 38 -4.26 28.11 -2.39
C ALA A 38 -5.57 28.62 -3.02
N ASN A 39 -6.57 27.75 -3.22
CA ASN A 39 -7.81 28.08 -3.93
C ASN A 39 -9.07 27.93 -3.07
N LEU A 40 -8.94 27.48 -1.82
CA LEU A 40 -10.06 27.28 -0.91
C LEU A 40 -9.82 28.12 0.34
N ASP A 41 -10.79 28.95 0.72
CA ASP A 41 -10.78 29.70 1.99
C ASP A 41 -11.06 28.81 3.22
N THR A 42 -11.17 27.50 3.02
CA THR A 42 -11.45 26.50 4.06
C THR A 42 -10.21 25.67 4.33
N ALA A 43 -9.93 25.43 5.61
CA ALA A 43 -8.83 24.55 6.01
C ALA A 43 -9.04 23.12 5.46
N LEU A 44 -7.99 22.53 4.89
CA LEU A 44 -8.05 21.15 4.37
C LEU A 44 -7.91 20.06 5.46
N ASN A 45 -8.27 20.40 6.69
CA ASN A 45 -8.17 19.48 7.82
C ASN A 45 -9.06 18.26 7.58
N GLY A 46 -8.51 17.06 7.81
CA GLY A 46 -9.25 15.82 7.61
C GLY A 46 -9.24 15.29 6.17
N LEU A 47 -8.77 16.05 5.17
CA LEU A 47 -8.67 15.55 3.78
C LEU A 47 -7.81 14.28 3.70
N TRP A 48 -8.33 13.26 3.04
CA TRP A 48 -7.56 12.06 2.72
C TRP A 48 -6.90 12.22 1.35
N ILE A 49 -5.68 12.74 1.33
CA ILE A 49 -4.89 12.89 0.10
C ILE A 49 -3.53 12.21 0.23
N GLY A 50 -3.15 11.41 -0.76
CA GLY A 50 -1.88 10.70 -0.74
C GLY A 50 -1.74 9.65 -1.84
N THR A 51 -0.65 8.88 -1.75
CA THR A 51 -0.49 7.68 -2.57
C THR A 51 -1.31 6.52 -2.02
N PHE A 52 -1.55 5.51 -2.86
CA PHE A 52 -2.21 4.28 -2.43
C PHE A 52 -1.57 3.69 -1.16
N HIS A 53 -0.24 3.56 -1.14
CA HIS A 53 0.50 3.06 0.01
C HIS A 53 0.36 3.94 1.25
N GLY A 54 0.46 5.27 1.10
CA GLY A 54 0.34 6.19 2.23
C GLY A 54 -1.06 6.15 2.85
N LEU A 55 -2.09 6.10 2.01
CA LEU A 55 -3.49 6.03 2.45
C LEU A 55 -3.82 4.67 3.08
N ALA A 56 -3.35 3.57 2.47
CA ALA A 56 -3.50 2.23 3.04
C ALA A 56 -2.81 2.13 4.40
N HIS A 57 -1.58 2.63 4.55
CA HIS A 57 -0.89 2.66 5.83
C HIS A 57 -1.65 3.49 6.88
N ARG A 58 -2.16 4.68 6.52
CA ARG A 58 -3.00 5.49 7.41
C ARG A 58 -4.25 4.74 7.85
N LEU A 59 -4.94 4.06 6.92
CA LEU A 59 -6.14 3.29 7.20
C LEU A 59 -5.85 2.12 8.16
N LEU A 60 -4.78 1.35 7.91
CA LEU A 60 -4.36 0.25 8.77
C LEU A 60 -3.95 0.71 10.17
N ARG A 61 -3.35 1.91 10.31
CA ARG A 61 -3.03 2.49 11.62
C ARG A 61 -4.27 2.86 12.42
N ILE A 62 -5.28 3.43 11.76
CA ILE A 62 -6.54 3.82 12.42
C ILE A 62 -7.33 2.58 12.82
N HIS A 63 -7.39 1.56 11.96
CA HIS A 63 -8.23 0.38 12.12
C HIS A 63 -7.43 -0.90 12.39
N TRP A 64 -6.30 -0.79 13.11
CA TRP A 64 -5.37 -1.90 13.34
C TRP A 64 -6.06 -3.13 13.97
N GLN A 65 -7.01 -2.91 14.89
CA GLN A 65 -7.77 -3.97 15.54
C GLN A 65 -8.65 -4.75 14.56
N ALA A 66 -9.35 -4.04 13.67
CA ALA A 66 -10.20 -4.66 12.67
C ALA A 66 -9.37 -5.43 11.63
N ALA A 67 -8.15 -4.95 11.36
CA ALA A 67 -7.17 -5.62 10.50
C ALA A 67 -6.41 -6.77 11.19
N GLN A 68 -6.65 -7.02 12.49
CA GLN A 68 -5.94 -8.02 13.30
C GLN A 68 -4.41 -7.83 13.28
N LEU A 69 -3.96 -6.58 13.25
CA LEU A 69 -2.55 -6.21 13.32
C LEU A 69 -2.19 -5.79 14.73
N ASP A 70 -0.90 -5.68 15.05
CA ASP A 70 -0.49 -4.96 16.25
C ASP A 70 -0.61 -3.45 16.02
N LYS A 71 -0.94 -2.68 17.08
CA LYS A 71 -1.01 -1.21 17.00
C LYS A 71 0.26 -0.59 16.40
N ASP A 72 1.41 -1.14 16.77
CA ASP A 72 2.74 -0.68 16.38
C ASP A 72 3.39 -1.55 15.29
N PHE A 73 2.57 -2.20 14.45
CA PHE A 73 3.06 -3.03 13.34
C PHE A 73 4.11 -2.29 12.49
N GLN A 74 5.08 -3.03 11.98
CA GLN A 74 6.17 -2.49 11.17
C GLN A 74 5.95 -2.80 9.69
N ILE A 75 6.23 -1.81 8.84
CA ILE A 75 6.30 -2.01 7.39
C ILE A 75 7.71 -2.49 7.07
N LEU A 76 7.82 -3.71 6.55
CA LEU A 76 9.10 -4.27 6.13
C LEU A 76 9.59 -3.59 4.86
N ASN A 77 10.83 -3.11 4.89
CA ASN A 77 11.51 -2.66 3.68
C ASN A 77 12.00 -3.87 2.86
N ALA A 78 12.53 -3.62 1.66
CA ALA A 78 12.97 -4.69 0.77
C ALA A 78 14.12 -5.54 1.35
N GLU A 79 14.97 -4.99 2.22
CA GLU A 79 16.02 -5.73 2.90
C GLU A 79 15.47 -6.63 4.01
N ASP A 80 14.56 -6.10 4.82
CA ASP A 80 13.92 -6.86 5.89
C ASP A 80 13.12 -8.04 5.33
N GLN A 81 12.42 -7.82 4.21
CA GLN A 81 11.72 -8.88 3.47
C GLN A 81 12.67 -9.99 3.02
N ARG A 82 13.86 -9.64 2.48
CA ARG A 82 14.87 -10.63 2.08
C ARG A 82 15.42 -11.41 3.26
N ARG A 83 15.73 -10.73 4.37
CA ARG A 83 16.25 -11.35 5.60
C ARG A 83 15.23 -12.30 6.20
N LEU A 84 13.97 -11.88 6.28
CA LEU A 84 12.86 -12.71 6.77
C LEU A 84 12.68 -13.95 5.90
N LEU A 85 12.60 -13.78 4.58
CA LEU A 85 12.39 -14.91 3.67
C LEU A 85 13.55 -15.90 3.75
N LYS A 86 14.81 -15.44 3.80
CA LYS A 86 15.97 -16.31 3.97
C LYS A 86 15.85 -17.18 5.23
N ARG A 87 15.43 -16.58 6.36
CA ARG A 87 15.24 -17.31 7.61
C ARG A 87 14.14 -18.38 7.49
N VAL A 88 13.03 -18.06 6.82
CA VAL A 88 11.94 -19.02 6.58
C VAL A 88 12.42 -20.18 5.69
N MET A 89 13.08 -19.87 4.57
CA MET A 89 13.63 -20.89 3.66
C MET A 89 14.61 -21.82 4.36
N ASN A 90 15.54 -21.28 5.15
CA ASN A 90 16.49 -22.08 5.94
C ASN A 90 15.78 -23.00 6.94
N THR A 91 14.72 -22.51 7.58
CA THR A 91 13.93 -23.31 8.54
C THR A 91 13.22 -24.47 7.85
N MET A 92 12.80 -24.25 6.61
CA MET A 92 12.15 -25.25 5.75
C MET A 92 13.14 -26.10 4.95
N GLN A 93 14.45 -25.92 5.15
CA GLN A 93 15.51 -26.60 4.38
C GLN A 93 15.41 -26.40 2.86
N ILE A 94 14.88 -25.25 2.43
CA ILE A 94 14.82 -24.87 1.02
C ILE A 94 16.17 -24.29 0.61
N ASP A 95 16.79 -24.86 -0.41
CA ASP A 95 18.07 -24.42 -0.93
C ASP A 95 17.95 -23.09 -1.71
N ASP A 96 18.69 -22.07 -1.26
CA ASP A 96 18.70 -20.74 -1.87
C ASP A 96 19.52 -20.67 -3.16
N THR A 97 20.26 -21.73 -3.52
CA THR A 97 20.89 -21.85 -4.85
C THR A 97 19.91 -22.32 -5.91
N THR A 98 19.04 -23.28 -5.58
CA THR A 98 17.97 -23.77 -6.46
C THR A 98 16.84 -22.75 -6.59
N TYR A 99 16.44 -22.11 -5.49
CA TYR A 99 15.38 -21.11 -5.46
C TYR A 99 15.91 -19.77 -4.93
N PRO A 100 16.47 -18.90 -5.80
CA PRO A 100 17.02 -17.63 -5.37
C PRO A 100 15.99 -16.74 -4.64
N ILE A 101 16.37 -16.18 -3.48
CA ILE A 101 15.49 -15.36 -2.61
C ILE A 101 14.76 -14.26 -3.39
N LYS A 102 15.45 -13.59 -4.33
CA LYS A 102 14.83 -12.53 -5.15
C LYS A 102 13.72 -13.05 -6.05
N TRP A 103 13.91 -14.24 -6.61
CA TRP A 103 12.90 -14.89 -7.46
C TRP A 103 11.69 -15.30 -6.61
N VAL A 104 11.91 -15.95 -5.46
CA VAL A 104 10.83 -16.33 -4.54
C VAL A 104 10.04 -15.10 -4.07
N LEU A 105 10.70 -14.00 -3.70
CA LEU A 105 10.03 -12.73 -3.37
C LEU A 105 9.19 -12.21 -4.54
N SER A 106 9.69 -12.30 -5.77
CA SER A 106 8.94 -11.87 -6.96
C SER A 106 7.66 -12.68 -7.15
N VAL A 107 7.72 -14.00 -6.94
CA VAL A 107 6.54 -14.88 -6.99
C VAL A 107 5.52 -14.48 -5.92
N ILE A 108 5.98 -14.29 -4.67
CA ILE A 108 5.10 -13.85 -3.57
C ILE A 108 4.48 -12.49 -3.85
N ASN A 109 5.24 -11.54 -4.38
CA ASN A 109 4.74 -10.20 -4.69
C ASN A 109 3.70 -10.23 -5.81
N ASN A 110 3.93 -11.02 -6.87
CA ASN A 110 2.96 -11.20 -7.96
C ASN A 110 1.65 -11.80 -7.43
N ALA A 111 1.72 -12.83 -6.58
CA ALA A 111 0.52 -13.39 -5.94
C ALA A 111 -0.26 -12.33 -5.14
N LYS A 112 0.44 -11.48 -4.37
CA LYS A 112 -0.17 -10.38 -3.61
C LYS A 112 -0.77 -9.30 -4.50
N GLU A 113 -0.12 -8.95 -5.61
CA GLU A 113 -0.63 -7.99 -6.59
C GLU A 113 -1.94 -8.48 -7.22
N ASN A 114 -2.08 -9.79 -7.40
CA ASN A 114 -3.33 -10.42 -7.85
C ASN A 114 -4.35 -10.66 -6.72
N GLY A 115 -4.07 -10.24 -5.49
CA GLY A 115 -4.96 -10.42 -4.34
C GLY A 115 -5.12 -11.88 -3.89
N LEU A 116 -4.15 -12.75 -4.22
CA LEU A 116 -4.19 -14.15 -3.85
C LEU A 116 -3.66 -14.35 -2.42
N HIS A 117 -4.47 -15.01 -1.60
CA HIS A 117 -4.02 -15.56 -0.32
C HIS A 117 -3.17 -16.83 -0.54
N PRO A 118 -2.33 -17.24 0.43
CA PRO A 118 -1.43 -18.39 0.28
C PRO A 118 -2.13 -19.68 -0.19
N HIS A 119 -3.36 -19.93 0.26
CA HIS A 119 -4.13 -21.13 -0.12
C HIS A 119 -4.76 -21.05 -1.53
N GLN A 120 -4.62 -19.92 -2.22
CA GLN A 120 -5.13 -19.69 -3.57
C GLN A 120 -4.02 -19.67 -4.63
N VAL A 121 -2.75 -19.72 -4.20
CA VAL A 121 -1.62 -19.77 -5.13
C VAL A 121 -1.52 -21.18 -5.67
N GLU A 122 -1.64 -21.31 -6.99
CA GLU A 122 -1.42 -22.59 -7.68
C GLU A 122 0.03 -23.04 -7.47
N VAL A 123 0.18 -24.28 -6.99
CA VAL A 123 1.50 -24.91 -6.89
C VAL A 123 1.83 -25.45 -8.27
N GLY A 124 2.75 -24.78 -8.97
CA GLY A 124 3.29 -25.33 -10.23
C GLY A 124 3.98 -26.66 -9.96
N GLU A 125 3.79 -27.64 -10.84
CA GLU A 125 4.56 -28.87 -10.80
C GLU A 125 6.02 -28.55 -11.14
N ASP A 126 6.97 -28.99 -10.30
CA ASP A 126 8.39 -28.94 -10.62
C ASP A 126 8.66 -29.91 -11.79
N GLU A 127 8.59 -29.45 -13.03
CA GLU A 127 9.18 -30.16 -14.18
C GLU A 127 10.71 -30.07 -14.07
N LYS A 128 11.29 -30.89 -13.20
CA LYS A 128 12.71 -31.27 -13.25
C LYS A 128 12.82 -32.78 -13.15
N SER A 129 12.70 -33.44 -14.30
CA SER A 129 13.38 -34.72 -14.59
C SER A 129 14.86 -34.50 -14.84
#